data_AF-A0A350BBJ7-F1
#
_entry.id   AF-A0A350BBJ7-F1
#
_cell.length_a   1.000
_cell.length_b   1.000
_cell.length_c   1.000
_cell.angle_alpha   90.00
_cell.angle_beta   90.00
_cell.angle_gamma   90.00
#
_symmetry.space_group_name_H-M   'P 1'
#
loop_
_entity.id
_entity.type
_entity.pdbx_description
1 polymer ?
#
loop_
_entity_poly.entity_id
_entity_poly.type
_entity_poly.pdbx_seq_one_letter_code
_entity_poly.pdbx_strand_id
1 'polypeptide(L)'
;MKKMKISGKELTWYIIASFFALSGIVLATLSVIGDYLAIPTSDNWIITAQTAVSDFLKIPLDWLAWGMIFLAIGLIIGVISLLYFAKKDIAEKEKAMRRAQRLGAEIVSTEE
;
A
#
# COMPACT_ATOMS: atom_id res chain seq x y z
N MET A 1 17.67 21.65 6.22
CA MET A 1 17.22 20.23 6.18
C MET A 1 17.68 19.54 4.89
N LYS A 2 18.56 18.53 4.98
CA LYS A 2 18.99 17.74 3.82
C LYS A 2 17.82 16.81 3.43
N LYS A 3 17.20 17.01 2.27
CA LYS A 3 16.08 16.18 1.83
C LYS A 3 16.56 14.73 1.67
N MET A 4 15.98 13.79 2.42
CA MET A 4 16.18 12.36 2.17
C MET A 4 15.70 12.07 0.75
N LYS A 5 16.59 11.58 -0.12
CA LYS A 5 16.20 11.06 -1.42
C LYS A 5 15.58 9.68 -1.21
N ILE A 6 14.26 9.60 -1.29
CA ILE A 6 13.55 8.33 -1.41
C ILE A 6 14.10 7.61 -2.66
N SER A 7 14.49 6.35 -2.50
CA SER A 7 14.99 5.57 -3.62
C SER A 7 13.85 5.32 -4.61
N GLY A 8 14.11 5.36 -5.92
CA GLY A 8 13.07 5.06 -6.92
C GLY A 8 12.42 3.69 -6.69
N LYS A 9 13.19 2.71 -6.19
CA LYS A 9 12.69 1.38 -5.83
C LYS A 9 11.73 1.40 -4.63
N GLU A 10 12.00 2.25 -3.65
CA GLU A 10 11.15 2.44 -2.47
C GLU A 10 9.81 3.08 -2.88
N LEU A 11 9.88 4.10 -3.73
CA LEU A 11 8.69 4.72 -4.31
C LEU A 11 7.83 3.71 -5.09
N THR A 12 8.44 2.83 -5.91
CA THR A 12 7.70 1.80 -6.64
C THR A 12 6.91 0.89 -5.70
N TRP A 13 7.50 0.42 -4.61
CA TRP A 13 6.80 -0.43 -3.65
C TRP A 13 5.66 0.29 -2.92
N TYR A 14 5.83 1.57 -2.61
CA TYR A 14 4.75 2.38 -2.04
C TYR A 14 3.61 2.61 -3.02
N ILE A 15 3.91 2.81 -4.30
CA ILE A 15 2.89 2.92 -5.35
C ILE A 15 2.11 1.60 -5.46
N ILE A 16 2.80 0.46 -5.47
CA ILE A 16 2.15 -0.86 -5.54
C ILE A 16 1.25 -1.08 -4.32
N ALA A 17 1.75 -0.83 -3.10
CA ALA A 17 0.95 -0.96 -1.89
C ALA A 17 -0.30 -0.05 -1.91
N SER A 18 -0.11 1.20 -2.34
CA SER A 18 -1.20 2.18 -2.43
C SER A 18 -2.23 1.80 -3.49
N PHE A 19 -1.79 1.25 -4.63
CA PHE A 19 -2.69 0.78 -5.68
C PHE A 19 -3.61 -0.34 -5.18
N PHE A 20 -3.07 -1.33 -4.46
CA PHE A 20 -3.87 -2.40 -3.87
C PHE A 20 -4.82 -1.87 -2.79
N ALA A 21 -4.34 -1.01 -1.90
CA ALA A 21 -5.18 -0.42 -0.85
C ALA A 21 -6.34 0.41 -1.43
N LEU A 22 -6.07 1.27 -2.41
CA LEU A 22 -7.08 2.08 -3.10
C LEU A 22 -8.07 1.21 -3.86
N SER A 23 -7.60 0.21 -4.59
CA SER A 23 -8.47 -0.73 -5.31
C SER A 23 -9.40 -1.45 -4.33
N GLY A 24 -8.90 -1.84 -3.15
CA GLY A 24 -9.71 -2.47 -2.13
C GLY A 24 -10.81 -1.57 -1.58
N ILE A 25 -10.52 -0.28 -1.34
CA ILE A 25 -11.50 0.72 -0.91
C ILE A 25 -12.58 0.93 -1.99
N VAL A 26 -12.16 1.03 -3.26
CA VAL A 26 -13.08 1.23 -4.39
C VAL A 26 -14.04 0.04 -4.49
N LEU A 27 -13.53 -1.20 -4.45
CA LEU A 27 -14.37 -2.39 -4.52
C LEU A 27 -15.33 -2.51 -3.34
N ALA A 28 -14.88 -2.22 -2.11
CA ALA A 28 -15.75 -2.20 -0.94
C ALA A 28 -16.87 -1.16 -1.08
N THR A 29 -16.54 0.03 -1.60
CA THR A 29 -17.51 1.09 -1.85
C THR A 29 -18.51 0.69 -2.93
N LEU A 30 -18.05 0.08 -4.02
CA LEU A 30 -18.91 -0.43 -5.08
C LEU A 30 -19.86 -1.52 -4.57
N SER A 31 -19.42 -2.40 -3.67
CA SER A 31 -20.30 -3.40 -3.05
C SER A 31 -21.46 -2.72 -2.33
N VAL A 32 -21.17 -1.74 -1.47
CA VAL A 32 -22.21 -0.99 -0.75
C VAL A 32 -23.13 -0.27 -1.73
N ILE A 33 -22.59 0.41 -2.73
CA ILE A 33 -23.41 1.09 -3.74
C ILE A 33 -24.30 0.09 -4.48
N GLY A 34 -23.76 -1.06 -4.88
CA GLY A 34 -24.48 -2.12 -5.57
C GLY A 34 -25.64 -2.68 -4.75
N ASP A 35 -25.44 -2.90 -3.45
CA ASP A 35 -26.43 -3.48 -2.55
C ASP A 35 -27.57 -2.51 -2.20
N TYR A 36 -27.27 -1.21 -2.14
CA TYR A 36 -28.25 -0.17 -1.78
C TYR A 36 -28.86 0.57 -2.99
N LEU A 37 -28.48 0.22 -4.22
CA LEU A 37 -29.09 0.81 -5.41
C LEU A 37 -30.49 0.25 -5.63
N ALA A 38 -31.50 1.12 -5.56
CA ALA A 38 -32.91 0.77 -5.74
C ALA A 38 -33.29 0.61 -7.23
N ILE A 39 -32.55 -0.22 -7.96
CA ILE A 39 -32.83 -0.57 -9.36
C ILE A 39 -32.91 -2.11 -9.52
N PRO A 40 -33.59 -2.62 -10.56
CA PRO A 40 -33.58 -4.03 -10.86
C PRO A 40 -32.15 -4.56 -11.05
N THR A 41 -31.90 -5.80 -10.59
CA THR A 41 -30.57 -6.42 -10.69
C THR A 41 -30.06 -6.54 -12.12
N SER A 42 -30.96 -6.63 -13.11
CA SER A 42 -30.63 -6.63 -14.54
C SER A 42 -29.98 -5.33 -15.02
N ASP A 43 -30.31 -4.21 -14.37
CA ASP A 43 -29.84 -2.88 -14.73
C ASP A 43 -28.68 -2.44 -13.81
N ASN A 44 -28.41 -3.22 -12.76
CA ASN A 44 -27.33 -2.99 -11.81
C ASN A 44 -26.01 -3.56 -12.32
N TRP A 45 -25.32 -2.74 -13.12
CA TRP A 45 -24.03 -3.10 -13.72
C TRP A 45 -22.96 -3.53 -12.70
N ILE A 46 -23.05 -3.08 -11.43
CA ILE A 46 -22.12 -3.47 -10.37
C ILE A 46 -22.31 -4.95 -10.01
N ILE A 47 -23.56 -5.36 -9.78
CA ILE A 47 -23.89 -6.77 -9.50
C ILE A 47 -23.63 -7.63 -10.73
N THR A 48 -23.97 -7.15 -11.93
CA THR A 48 -23.67 -7.88 -13.18
C THR A 48 -22.18 -8.14 -13.33
N ALA A 49 -21.34 -7.12 -13.07
CA ALA A 49 -19.88 -7.29 -13.11
C ALA A 49 -19.39 -8.26 -12.02
N GLN A 50 -20.00 -8.24 -10.83
CA GLN A 50 -19.66 -9.18 -9.75
C GLN A 50 -19.91 -10.61 -10.18
N THR A 51 -21.09 -10.87 -10.72
CA THR A 51 -21.49 -12.19 -11.20
C THR A 51 -20.55 -12.67 -12.31
N ALA A 52 -20.20 -11.79 -13.26
CA ALA A 52 -19.26 -12.13 -14.33
C ALA A 52 -17.88 -12.52 -13.80
N VAL A 53 -17.36 -11.82 -12.78
CA VAL A 53 -16.07 -12.16 -12.16
C VAL A 53 -16.16 -13.42 -11.31
N SER A 54 -17.24 -13.60 -10.55
CA SER A 54 -17.50 -14.83 -9.80
C SER A 54 -17.56 -16.05 -10.72
N ASP A 55 -18.25 -15.93 -11.86
CA ASP A 55 -18.37 -16.99 -12.86
C ASP A 55 -17.04 -17.29 -13.56
N PHE A 56 -16.27 -16.25 -13.88
CA PHE A 56 -14.97 -16.39 -14.52
C PHE A 56 -13.93 -17.04 -13.60
N LEU A 57 -13.84 -16.58 -12.34
CA LEU A 57 -12.89 -17.10 -11.37
C LEU A 57 -13.37 -18.39 -10.72
N LYS A 58 -14.68 -18.70 -10.80
CA LYS A 58 -15.36 -19.79 -10.08
C LYS A 58 -15.21 -19.67 -8.56
N ILE A 59 -15.11 -18.44 -8.07
CA ILE A 59 -15.01 -18.13 -6.64
C ILE A 59 -16.19 -17.22 -6.29
N PRO A 60 -17.13 -17.68 -5.45
CA PRO A 60 -18.34 -16.92 -5.11
C PRO A 60 -18.04 -15.87 -4.03
N LEU A 61 -17.17 -14.91 -4.36
CA LEU A 61 -16.84 -13.77 -3.50
C LEU A 61 -17.51 -12.50 -4.05
N ASP A 62 -18.08 -11.72 -3.14
CA ASP A 62 -18.62 -10.41 -3.42
C ASP A 62 -17.52 -9.33 -3.54
N TRP A 63 -17.89 -8.15 -4.04
CA TRP A 63 -16.96 -7.04 -4.17
C TRP A 63 -16.40 -6.58 -2.83
N LEU A 64 -17.17 -6.71 -1.75
CA LEU A 64 -16.69 -6.43 -0.42
C LEU A 64 -15.54 -7.36 -0.02
N ALA A 65 -15.69 -8.68 -0.21
CA ALA A 65 -14.63 -9.64 0.10
C ALA A 65 -13.39 -9.42 -0.78
N TRP A 66 -13.55 -9.19 -2.08
CA TRP A 66 -12.42 -8.83 -2.96
C TRP A 66 -11.75 -7.53 -2.51
N GLY A 67 -12.54 -6.54 -2.11
CA GLY A 67 -12.06 -5.28 -1.57
C GLY A 67 -11.21 -5.47 -0.31
N MET A 68 -11.68 -6.31 0.62
CA MET A 68 -10.96 -6.65 1.85
C MET A 68 -9.66 -7.41 1.58
N ILE A 69 -9.65 -8.34 0.61
CA ILE A 69 -8.43 -9.05 0.20
C ILE A 69 -7.41 -8.07 -0.36
N PHE A 70 -7.82 -7.15 -1.24
CA PHE A 70 -6.91 -6.18 -1.84
C PHE A 70 -6.38 -5.18 -0.82
N LEU A 71 -7.22 -4.74 0.11
CA LEU A 71 -6.80 -3.92 1.25
C LEU A 71 -5.77 -4.64 2.12
N ALA A 72 -6.03 -5.90 2.48
CA ALA A 72 -5.12 -6.70 3.29
C ALA A 72 -3.76 -6.88 2.60
N ILE A 73 -3.76 -7.22 1.31
CA ILE A 73 -2.54 -7.35 0.50
C ILE A 73 -1.78 -6.02 0.45
N GLY A 74 -2.47 -4.92 0.15
CA GLY A 74 -1.86 -3.59 0.09
C GLY A 74 -1.22 -3.18 1.42
N LEU A 75 -1.90 -3.43 2.54
CA LEU A 75 -1.39 -3.15 3.87
C LEU A 75 -0.17 -4.00 4.23
N ILE A 76 -0.22 -5.30 3.93
CA ILE A 76 0.91 -6.22 4.15
C ILE A 76 2.14 -5.76 3.34
N ILE A 77 1.97 -5.49 2.04
CA ILE A 77 3.06 -5.01 1.18
C ILE A 77 3.61 -3.68 1.71
N GLY A 78 2.74 -2.77 2.12
CA GLY A 78 3.10 -1.48 2.68
C GLY A 78 3.98 -1.62 3.93
N VAL A 79 3.52 -2.42 4.90
CA VAL A 79 4.24 -2.68 6.17
C VAL A 79 5.58 -3.36 5.92
N ILE A 80 5.63 -4.39 5.07
CA ILE A 80 6.88 -5.09 4.74
C ILE A 80 7.88 -4.13 4.10
N SER A 81 7.42 -3.31 3.15
CA SER A 81 8.27 -2.34 2.45
C SER A 81 8.81 -1.29 3.43
N LEU A 82 7.94 -0.73 4.28
CA LEU A 82 8.34 0.22 5.33
C LEU A 82 9.40 -0.37 6.26
N LEU A 83 9.17 -1.58 6.79
CA LEU A 83 10.12 -2.22 7.69
C LEU A 83 11.46 -2.52 7.02
N TYR A 84 11.43 -2.98 5.76
CA TYR A 84 12.64 -3.27 5.00
C TYR A 84 13.49 -2.02 4.77
N PHE A 85 12.87 -0.93 4.29
CA PHE A 85 13.59 0.32 4.02
C PHE A 85 14.00 1.05 5.29
N ALA A 86 13.18 1.03 6.34
CA ALA A 86 13.54 1.60 7.64
C ALA A 86 14.78 0.90 8.24
N LYS A 87 14.83 -0.44 8.23
CA LYS A 87 16.01 -1.19 8.69
C LYS A 87 17.26 -0.86 7.88
N LYS A 88 17.12 -0.71 6.56
CA LYS A 88 18.21 -0.34 5.68
C LYS A 88 18.75 1.06 6.00
N ASP A 89 17.85 2.04 6.16
CA ASP A 89 18.21 3.43 6.49
C ASP A 89 18.92 3.52 7.86
N ILE A 90 18.44 2.79 8.87
CA ILE A 90 19.11 2.70 10.18
C ILE A 90 20.54 2.17 10.03
N ALA A 91 20.73 1.08 9.28
CA ALA A 91 22.05 0.49 9.07
C ALA A 91 23.00 1.42 8.29
N GLU A 92 22.50 2.18 7.32
CA GLU A 92 23.28 3.17 6.57
C GLU A 92 23.67 4.37 7.45
N LYS A 93 22.74 4.88 8.27
CA LYS A 93 23.00 5.95 9.25
C LYS A 93 24.05 5.52 10.26
N GLU A 94 23.96 4.30 10.79
CA GLU A 94 24.95 3.77 11.73
C GLU A 94 26.35 3.69 11.10
N LYS A 95 26.45 3.17 9.87
CA LYS A 95 27.72 3.13 9.13
C LYS A 95 28.27 4.54 8.84
N ALA A 96 27.40 5.49 8.51
CA ALA A 96 27.79 6.87 8.28
C ALA A 96 28.31 7.53 9.56
N MET A 97 27.64 7.32 10.70
CA MET A 97 28.09 7.82 12.01
C MET A 97 29.44 7.23 12.40
N ARG A 98 29.65 5.92 12.23
CA ARG A 98 30.95 5.28 12.49
C ARG A 98 32.07 5.83 11.59
N ARG A 99 31.76 6.17 10.33
CA ARG A 99 32.72 6.83 9.42
C ARG A 99 33.03 8.26 9.85
N ALA A 100 32.02 9.02 10.27
CA ALA A 100 32.20 10.38 10.78
C ALA A 100 33.08 10.39 12.04
N GLN A 101 32.83 9.47 12.99
CA GLN A 101 33.65 9.30 14.19
C GLN A 101 35.12 8.96 13.88
N ARG A 102 35.39 8.13 12.87
CA ARG A 102 36.76 7.78 12.44
C ARG A 102 37.50 8.93 11.76
N LEU A 103 36.78 9.82 11.09
CA LEU A 103 37.35 10.97 10.39
C LEU A 103 37.64 12.14 11.33
N GLY A 104 37.43 11.98 12.64
CA GLY A 104 37.58 13.07 13.61
C GLY A 104 36.64 14.24 13.31
N ALA A 105 35.56 14.01 12.55
CA ALA A 105 34.51 14.99 12.41
C ALA A 105 33.87 15.08 13.80
N GLU A 106 34.30 16.11 14.51
CA GLU A 106 33.72 16.58 15.75
C GLU A 106 32.21 16.43 15.65
N ILE A 107 31.64 15.87 16.71
CA ILE A 107 30.21 15.78 16.89
C ILE A 107 29.74 17.23 16.92
N VAL A 108 29.42 17.82 15.76
CA VAL A 108 28.77 19.11 15.69
C VAL A 108 27.38 18.84 16.22
N SER A 109 27.27 18.91 17.55
CA SER A 109 26.07 19.30 18.26
C SER A 109 25.57 20.57 17.58
N THR A 110 24.66 20.38 16.64
CA THR A 110 23.72 21.41 16.23
C THR A 110 22.39 20.96 16.79
N GLU A 111 22.34 20.94 18.12
CA GLU A 111 21.17 21.43 18.83
C GLU A 111 21.10 22.93 18.53
N GLU A 112 20.17 23.31 17.66
CA GLU A 112 19.40 24.58 17.65
C GLU A 112 18.43 24.56 16.45
#